data_AF-A0A6J4JNF8-F1
#
_entry.id   AF-A0A6J4JNF8-F1
#
_cell.length_a   1.000
_cell.length_b   1.000
_cell.length_c   1.000
_cell.angle_alpha   90.00
_cell.angle_beta   90.00
_cell.angle_gamma   90.00
#
_symmetry.space_group_name_H-M   'P 1'
#
loop_
_entity.id
_entity.type
_entity.pdbx_description
1 polymer ?
#
loop_
_entity_poly.entity_id
_entity_poly.type
_entity_poly.pdbx_seq_one_letter_code
_entity_poly.pdbx_strand_id
1 'polypeptide(L)'
;MQNVLLPTKGLIHRLVDELSGILIASIVIILWLSSLIILLSIDVSQVPLFLIVPDVLLRAFLHTGLFITAHDAMHRIVFPQNRKINDFIGGVAARMYVLLPYKTLLEKHRLHHHYPASEK
;
A
#
# COMPACT_ATOMS: atom_id res chain seq x y z
N MET A 1 -7.14 -39.86 22.86
CA MET A 1 -8.12 -39.23 21.96
C MET A 1 -7.44 -38.04 21.28
N GLN A 2 -7.14 -38.16 19.99
CA GLN A 2 -6.64 -37.04 19.21
C GLN A 2 -7.80 -36.06 19.00
N ASN A 3 -7.68 -34.84 19.53
CA ASN A 3 -8.62 -33.76 19.25
C ASN A 3 -8.44 -33.36 17.78
N VAL A 4 -9.32 -33.87 16.92
CA VAL A 4 -9.50 -33.38 15.55
C VAL A 4 -10.03 -31.95 15.66
N LEU A 5 -9.14 -30.97 15.55
CA LEU A 5 -9.53 -29.58 15.40
C LEU A 5 -10.39 -29.47 14.13
N LEU A 6 -11.64 -29.07 14.29
CA LEU A 6 -12.57 -28.83 13.18
C LEU A 6 -11.93 -27.86 12.16
N PRO A 7 -11.89 -28.19 10.86
CA PRO A 7 -11.13 -27.45 9.85
C PRO A 7 -11.64 -26.01 9.61
N THR A 8 -12.81 -25.67 10.12
CA THR A 8 -13.51 -24.41 9.86
C THR A 8 -12.90 -23.19 10.57
N LYS A 9 -12.43 -23.34 11.81
CA LYS A 9 -11.74 -22.23 12.52
C LYS A 9 -10.43 -21.84 11.83
N GLY A 10 -9.71 -22.82 11.30
CA GLY A 10 -8.48 -22.59 10.53
C GLY A 10 -8.72 -21.97 9.15
N LEU A 11 -9.88 -22.22 8.53
CA LEU A 11 -10.24 -21.62 7.24
C LEU A 11 -10.61 -20.13 7.39
N ILE A 12 -11.42 -19.78 8.39
CA ILE A 12 -11.83 -18.37 8.61
C ILE A 12 -10.62 -17.51 8.96
N HIS A 13 -9.75 -17.96 9.86
CA HIS A 13 -8.54 -17.22 10.20
C HIS A 13 -7.66 -16.99 8.96
N ARG A 14 -7.50 -18.02 8.14
CA ARG A 14 -6.74 -17.93 6.89
C ARG A 14 -7.37 -16.93 5.92
N LEU A 15 -8.69 -16.97 5.71
CA LEU A 15 -9.38 -16.00 4.84
C LEU A 15 -9.25 -14.56 5.35
N VAL A 16 -9.34 -14.35 6.66
CA VAL A 16 -9.17 -13.02 7.27
C VAL A 16 -7.74 -12.53 7.06
N ASP A 17 -6.74 -13.36 7.30
CA ASP A 17 -5.32 -13.01 7.06
C ASP A 17 -5.09 -12.66 5.59
N GLU A 18 -5.70 -13.42 4.67
CA GLU A 18 -5.59 -13.21 3.23
C GLU A 18 -6.24 -11.90 2.76
N LEU A 19 -7.40 -11.54 3.31
CA LEU A 19 -8.14 -10.33 2.95
C LEU A 19 -7.60 -9.07 3.66
N SER A 20 -6.88 -9.23 4.78
CA SER A 20 -6.36 -8.11 5.57
C SER A 20 -5.44 -7.20 4.77
N GLY A 21 -4.57 -7.77 3.93
CA GLY A 21 -3.68 -6.99 3.07
C GLY A 21 -4.44 -6.11 2.07
N ILE A 22 -5.48 -6.67 1.42
CA ILE A 22 -6.36 -5.92 0.50
C ILE A 22 -7.08 -4.80 1.24
N LEU A 23 -7.60 -5.07 2.44
CA LEU A 23 -8.32 -4.10 3.25
C LEU A 23 -7.41 -2.92 3.62
N ILE A 24 -6.21 -3.20 4.13
CA ILE A 24 -5.22 -2.18 4.50
C ILE A 24 -4.82 -1.35 3.28
N ALA A 25 -4.47 -1.99 2.16
CA ALA A 25 -4.12 -1.29 0.92
C ALA A 25 -5.25 -0.38 0.43
N SER A 26 -6.50 -0.85 0.49
CA SER A 26 -7.67 -0.07 0.09
C SER A 26 -7.90 1.14 0.99
N ILE A 27 -7.76 0.99 2.31
CA ILE A 27 -7.87 2.09 3.27
C ILE A 27 -6.82 3.16 2.98
N VAL A 28 -5.56 2.78 2.79
CA VAL A 28 -4.47 3.72 2.49
C VAL A 28 -4.75 4.49 1.20
N ILE A 29 -5.13 3.80 0.12
CA ILE A 29 -5.42 4.41 -1.18
C ILE A 29 -6.60 5.39 -1.08
N ILE A 30 -7.69 4.98 -0.41
CA ILE A 30 -8.89 5.82 -0.25
C ILE A 30 -8.57 7.04 0.62
N LEU A 31 -7.89 6.88 1.76
CA LEU A 31 -7.52 8.01 2.61
C LEU A 31 -6.59 8.99 1.90
N TRP A 32 -5.61 8.47 1.13
CA TRP A 32 -4.73 9.33 0.35
C TRP A 32 -5.48 10.11 -0.73
N LEU A 33 -6.39 9.46 -1.46
CA LEU A 33 -7.15 10.10 -2.54
C LEU A 33 -8.16 11.12 -2.00
N SER A 34 -8.91 10.73 -0.97
CA SER A 34 -9.89 11.63 -0.33
C SER A 34 -9.20 12.84 0.29
N SER A 35 -8.08 12.67 1.00
CA SER A 35 -7.33 13.81 1.54
C SER A 35 -6.80 14.73 0.44
N LEU A 36 -6.33 14.19 -0.69
CA LEU A 36 -5.91 15.01 -1.83
C LEU A 36 -7.07 15.86 -2.36
N ILE A 37 -8.23 15.25 -2.61
CA ILE A 37 -9.41 15.93 -3.16
C ILE A 37 -9.88 17.03 -2.21
N ILE A 38 -9.95 16.74 -0.91
CA ILE A 38 -10.35 17.71 0.11
C ILE A 38 -9.38 18.89 0.13
N LEU A 39 -8.07 18.63 0.21
CA LEU A 39 -7.07 19.70 0.29
C LEU A 39 -7.01 20.55 -0.99
N LEU A 40 -7.21 19.95 -2.16
CA LEU A 40 -7.29 20.71 -3.42
C LEU A 40 -8.57 21.57 -3.53
N SER A 41 -9.57 21.32 -2.70
CA SER A 41 -10.83 22.09 -2.69
C SER A 41 -10.80 23.28 -1.74
N ILE A 42 -9.73 23.44 -0.95
CA ILE A 42 -9.58 24.51 0.04
C ILE A 42 -8.81 25.68 -0.56
N ASP A 43 -9.31 26.90 -0.38
CA ASP A 43 -8.55 28.12 -0.68
C ASP A 43 -7.47 28.35 0.39
N VAL A 44 -6.24 27.98 0.04
CA VAL A 44 -5.07 28.09 0.94
C VAL A 44 -4.81 29.51 1.42
N SER A 45 -5.25 30.54 0.69
CA SER A 45 -5.05 31.94 1.10
C SER A 45 -5.79 32.31 2.39
N GLN A 46 -6.82 31.53 2.74
CA GLN A 46 -7.66 31.73 3.93
C GLN A 46 -7.29 30.79 5.09
N VAL A 47 -6.29 29.92 4.92
CA VAL A 47 -5.93 28.90 5.93
C VAL A 47 -4.76 29.40 6.79
N PRO A 48 -4.92 29.47 8.13
CA PRO A 48 -3.82 29.75 9.03
C PRO A 48 -2.69 28.71 8.90
N LEU A 49 -1.43 29.17 8.90
CA LEU A 49 -0.26 28.31 8.73
C LEU A 49 -0.21 27.12 9.70
N PHE A 50 -0.67 27.31 10.95
CA PHE A 50 -0.64 26.23 11.94
C PHE A 50 -1.56 25.06 11.60
N LEU A 51 -2.58 25.25 10.75
CA LEU A 51 -3.43 24.17 10.24
C LEU A 51 -2.82 23.46 9.03
N ILE A 52 -1.93 24.13 8.28
CA ILE A 52 -1.23 23.52 7.13
C ILE A 52 -0.22 22.46 7.60
N VAL A 53 0.44 22.67 8.74
CA VAL A 53 1.44 21.74 9.29
C VAL A 53 0.89 20.32 9.49
N PRO A 54 -0.22 20.09 10.22
CA PRO A 54 -0.78 18.75 10.36
C PRO A 54 -1.23 18.15 9.02
N ASP A 55 -1.73 18.95 8.08
CA ASP A 55 -2.09 18.45 6.74
C ASP A 55 -0.87 17.93 5.98
N VAL A 56 0.26 18.64 6.02
CA VAL A 56 1.52 18.19 5.42
C VAL A 56 2.00 16.89 6.08
N LEU A 57 1.92 16.77 7.40
CA LEU A 57 2.30 15.55 8.12
C LEU A 57 1.38 14.38 7.75
N LEU A 58 0.07 14.61 7.69
CA LEU A 58 -0.89 13.61 7.24
C LEU A 58 -0.60 13.16 5.80
N ARG A 59 -0.31 14.10 4.90
CA ARG A 59 0.06 13.81 3.51
C ARG A 59 1.34 12.99 3.43
N ALA A 60 2.39 13.34 4.19
CA ALA A 60 3.63 12.58 4.25
C ALA A 60 3.42 11.16 4.79
N PHE A 61 2.60 11.01 5.83
CA PHE A 61 2.25 9.72 6.40
C PHE A 61 1.51 8.82 5.39
N LEU A 62 0.45 9.35 4.76
CA LEU A 62 -0.31 8.60 3.74
C LEU A 62 0.55 8.30 2.50
N HIS A 63 1.46 9.19 2.13
CA HIS A 63 2.38 8.96 1.02
C HIS A 63 3.39 7.84 1.32
N THR A 64 3.87 7.76 2.56
CA THR A 64 4.65 6.60 3.04
C THR A 64 3.82 5.32 2.98
N GLY A 65 2.54 5.39 3.35
CA GLY A 65 1.61 4.28 3.21
C GLY A 65 1.49 3.75 1.76
N LEU A 66 1.44 4.65 0.77
CA LEU A 66 1.43 4.24 -0.64
C LEU A 66 2.74 3.54 -1.05
N PHE A 67 3.89 4.03 -0.61
CA PHE A 67 5.18 3.38 -0.85
C PHE A 67 5.20 1.96 -0.29
N ILE A 68 4.80 1.78 0.98
CA ILE A 68 4.72 0.47 1.63
C ILE A 68 3.75 -0.45 0.87
N THR A 69 2.57 0.05 0.51
CA THR A 69 1.57 -0.72 -0.26
C THR A 69 2.12 -1.18 -1.61
N ALA A 70 2.82 -0.30 -2.34
CA ALA A 70 3.44 -0.65 -3.61
C ALA A 70 4.56 -1.68 -3.44
N HIS A 71 5.39 -1.52 -2.41
CA HIS A 71 6.48 -2.43 -2.05
C HIS A 71 5.96 -3.84 -1.69
N ASP A 72 4.96 -3.92 -0.82
CA ASP A 72 4.40 -5.20 -0.37
C ASP A 72 3.68 -5.93 -1.51
N ALA A 73 3.08 -5.18 -2.44
CA ALA A 73 2.55 -5.74 -3.68
C ALA A 73 3.65 -6.33 -4.56
N MET A 74 4.84 -5.70 -4.63
CA MET A 74 5.99 -6.26 -5.37
C MET A 74 6.46 -7.60 -4.77
N HIS A 75 6.40 -7.72 -3.45
CA HIS A 75 6.67 -8.95 -2.68
C HIS A 75 5.52 -9.96 -2.66
N ARG A 76 4.36 -9.64 -3.24
CA ARG A 76 3.17 -10.49 -3.29
C ARG A 76 2.51 -10.76 -1.93
N ILE A 77 2.70 -9.84 -0.97
CA ILE A 77 2.19 -9.96 0.40
C ILE A 77 0.76 -9.42 0.53
N VAL A 78 0.38 -8.43 -0.30
CA VAL A 78 -0.97 -7.81 -0.23
C VAL A 78 -2.08 -8.84 -0.44
N PHE A 79 -1.89 -9.78 -1.36
CA PHE A 79 -2.81 -10.92 -1.54
C PHE A 79 -2.07 -12.15 -2.10
N PRO A 80 -1.52 -13.03 -1.25
CA PRO A 80 -0.63 -14.11 -1.68
C PRO A 80 -1.19 -15.07 -2.73
N GLN A 81 -2.53 -15.20 -2.80
CA GLN A 81 -3.25 -16.15 -3.64
C GLN A 81 -3.30 -15.70 -5.11
N ASN A 82 -3.19 -14.40 -5.39
CA ASN A 82 -3.32 -13.89 -6.75
C ASN A 82 -2.31 -12.78 -7.08
N ARG A 83 -1.34 -13.16 -7.89
CA ARG A 83 -0.30 -12.27 -8.43
C ARG A 83 -0.85 -11.06 -9.19
N LYS A 84 -1.95 -11.22 -9.94
CA LYS A 84 -2.56 -10.13 -10.72
C LYS A 84 -3.19 -9.06 -9.83
N ILE A 85 -3.79 -9.46 -8.70
CA ILE A 85 -4.36 -8.51 -7.73
C ILE A 85 -3.25 -7.66 -7.12
N ASN A 86 -2.12 -8.28 -6.72
CA ASN A 86 -0.95 -7.53 -6.27
C ASN A 86 -0.43 -6.57 -7.35
N ASP A 87 -0.27 -7.05 -8.59
CA ASP A 87 0.25 -6.21 -9.67
C ASP A 87 -0.70 -5.03 -9.99
N PHE A 88 -2.01 -5.21 -9.83
CA PHE A 88 -3.00 -4.13 -9.95
C PHE A 88 -2.89 -3.12 -8.79
N ILE A 89 -2.96 -3.58 -7.54
CA ILE A 89 -2.90 -2.72 -6.35
C ILE A 89 -1.57 -1.97 -6.30
N GLY A 90 -0.46 -2.68 -6.50
CA GLY A 90 0.88 -2.09 -6.57
C GLY A 90 1.00 -1.11 -7.73
N GLY A 91 0.37 -1.38 -8.87
CA GLY A 91 0.28 -0.46 -10.00
C GLY A 91 -0.43 0.84 -9.68
N VAL A 92 -1.57 0.77 -8.99
CA VAL A 92 -2.32 1.95 -8.53
C VAL A 92 -1.49 2.74 -7.51
N ALA A 93 -1.00 2.06 -6.47
CA ALA A 93 -0.21 2.69 -5.41
C ALA A 93 1.08 3.34 -5.95
N ALA A 94 1.81 2.68 -6.84
CA ALA A 94 3.01 3.23 -7.46
C ALA A 94 2.73 4.47 -8.32
N ARG A 95 1.61 4.49 -9.06
CA ARG A 95 1.20 5.68 -9.83
C ARG A 95 0.90 6.85 -8.89
N MET A 96 0.15 6.61 -7.82
CA MET A 96 -0.18 7.66 -6.85
C MET A 96 1.04 8.14 -6.06
N TYR A 97 2.02 7.26 -5.81
CA TYR A 97 3.26 7.59 -5.10
C TYR A 97 4.26 8.35 -5.97
N VAL A 98 4.61 7.84 -7.14
CA VAL A 98 5.75 8.36 -7.92
C VAL A 98 5.49 8.46 -9.43
N LEU A 99 4.29 8.09 -9.89
CA LEU A 99 3.89 8.12 -11.31
C LEU A 99 4.78 7.28 -12.25
N LEU A 100 5.58 6.34 -11.71
CA LEU A 100 6.45 5.46 -12.50
C LEU A 100 5.76 4.15 -12.89
N PRO A 101 6.17 3.52 -14.01
CA PRO A 101 5.66 2.22 -14.41
C PRO A 101 5.98 1.14 -13.39
N TYR A 102 4.94 0.47 -12.86
CA TYR A 102 5.08 -0.56 -11.83
C TYR A 102 5.99 -1.73 -12.26
N LYS A 103 5.96 -2.14 -13.54
CA LYS A 103 6.84 -3.21 -14.04
C LYS A 103 8.32 -2.86 -13.88
N THR A 104 8.68 -1.61 -14.19
CA THR A 104 10.05 -1.11 -14.04
C THR A 104 10.46 -1.06 -12.57
N LEU A 105 9.58 -0.57 -11.70
CA LEU A 105 9.83 -0.55 -10.26
C LEU A 105 10.01 -1.97 -9.70
N LEU A 106 9.14 -2.91 -10.07
CA LEU A 106 9.23 -4.31 -9.66
C LEU A 106 10.55 -4.96 -10.10
N GLU A 107 11.00 -4.68 -11.33
CA GLU A 107 12.30 -5.14 -11.80
C GLU A 107 13.41 -4.56 -10.93
N LYS A 108 13.50 -3.22 -10.82
CA LYS A 108 14.55 -2.56 -10.03
C LYS A 108 14.55 -2.99 -8.56
N HIS A 109 13.38 -3.18 -7.98
CA HIS A 109 13.20 -3.68 -6.62
C HIS A 109 13.77 -5.09 -6.43
N ARG A 110 13.49 -6.01 -7.37
CA ARG A 110 14.10 -7.35 -7.35
C ARG A 110 15.62 -7.26 -7.44
N LEU A 111 16.14 -6.39 -8.29
CA LEU A 111 17.58 -6.21 -8.46
C LEU A 111 18.24 -5.70 -7.19
N HIS A 112 17.63 -4.72 -6.52
CA HIS A 112 18.08 -4.24 -5.22
C HIS A 112 18.16 -5.37 -4.17
N HIS A 113 17.18 -6.26 -4.12
CA HIS A 113 17.23 -7.41 -3.22
C HIS A 113 18.27 -8.48 -3.59
N HIS A 114 18.63 -8.61 -4.88
CA HIS A 114 19.69 -9.54 -5.30
C HIS A 114 21.10 -8.97 -5.06
N TYR A 115 21.26 -7.64 -5.17
CA TYR A 115 22.54 -6.93 -5.05
C TYR A 115 22.41 -5.77 -4.04
N PRO A 116 22.23 -6.06 -2.74
CA PRO A 116 22.13 -5.02 -1.73
C PRO A 116 23.49 -4.29 -1.61
N ALA A 117 23.45 -2.96 -1.68
CA ALA A 117 24.62 -2.07 -1.60
C ALA A 117 25.79 -2.45 -2.53
N SER A 118 25.50 -3.16 -3.62
CA SER A 118 26.48 -3.69 -4.56
C SER A 118 26.06 -3.33 -5.98
N GLU A 119 27.04 -3.15 -6.86
CA GLU A 119 26.75 -3.04 -8.28
C GLU A 119 26.30 -4.38 -8.86
N LYS A 120 25.68 -4.30 -10.02
CA LYS A 120 25.14 -5.42 -10.77
C LYS A 120 26.15 -6.03 -11.71
#